data_AF-A0A7J4EHV0-F1
#
_entry.id   AF-A0A7J4EHV0-F1
#
_cell.length_a   1.000
_cell.length_b   1.000
_cell.length_c   1.000
_cell.angle_alpha   90.00
_cell.angle_beta   90.00
_cell.angle_gamma   90.00
#
_symmetry.space_group_name_H-M   'P 1'
#
loop_
_entity.id
_entity.type
_entity.pdbx_description
1 polymer ?
#
loop_
_entity_poly.entity_id
_entity_poly.type
_entity_poly.pdbx_seq_one_letter_code
_entity_poly.pdbx_strand_id
1 'polypeptide(L)'
;NLGIKKVLVDTATVKAHPKLLVGGVWCIADVEYESSEDKSITPWTLSSLKPIQLSDFDYERYIEARKKFTVDEWIDLLIQSMGFNPEMFGKRNKMLQLTRLIPYCERNYNIIELGPKGTGKSHIYSEFSPHGILISGGEVTVPKLFVNNSNGKLGLVGYWSVVAFDEFAGKSKKVDKALVDIMKNYMANKSFSRGIETLGAEASMVFVGNTAHTVPYMLKHSDLFEEVPGKYHDSAFLDRLHFYLPGWEIDIIRGEMFSDGYGFVVDYIAEILRFLRNDDYSDRYKEHFTLSPDISTRDRDGVNKTFSGLMKILYPHDGATVDEIEEILKFAIEGRKRVKDQLMRIDTTYADTKFYYEDNEGKKYWVTTLEEDEYPNYYHKTLSDGEEGTDEPVPVPSTPSTSVTTEKEEETSDANALKEQHLSFQENQKGISYDSLFGDYLKGATKITITDPYVRMFFQIRNL
;
A
#
# COMPACT_ATOMS: atom_id res chain seq x y z
N ASN A 1 -31.45 3.67 12.16
CA ASN A 1 -31.49 5.11 11.82
C ASN A 1 -32.82 5.70 12.25
N LEU A 2 -32.85 6.47 13.35
CA LEU A 2 -34.08 6.98 13.99
C LEU A 2 -34.80 8.09 13.19
N GLY A 3 -34.23 8.57 12.08
CA GLY A 3 -34.85 9.57 11.21
C GLY A 3 -35.00 10.97 11.82
N ILE A 4 -34.45 11.19 13.02
CA ILE A 4 -34.52 12.45 13.76
C ILE A 4 -33.71 13.53 13.04
N LYS A 5 -34.28 14.72 12.87
CA LYS A 5 -33.66 15.87 12.18
C LYS A 5 -33.88 17.14 12.99
N LYS A 6 -33.01 18.15 12.79
CA LYS A 6 -33.11 19.49 13.41
C LYS A 6 -33.11 19.49 14.95
N VAL A 7 -32.33 18.61 15.56
CA VAL A 7 -32.07 18.64 17.01
C VAL A 7 -31.04 19.72 17.30
N LEU A 8 -31.28 20.52 18.34
CA LEU A 8 -30.33 21.56 18.76
C LEU A 8 -29.12 20.89 19.43
N VAL A 9 -27.93 21.35 19.05
CA VAL A 9 -26.66 20.93 19.65
C VAL A 9 -26.05 22.15 20.31
N ASP A 10 -25.61 21.99 21.57
CA ASP A 10 -24.96 23.09 22.29
C ASP A 10 -23.68 23.56 21.58
N THR A 11 -23.46 24.88 21.59
CA THR A 11 -22.33 25.50 20.90
C THR A 11 -20.99 25.13 21.55
N ALA A 12 -20.94 24.91 22.86
CA ALA A 12 -19.70 24.52 23.53
C ALA A 12 -19.25 23.12 23.10
N THR A 13 -20.19 22.17 22.96
CA THR A 13 -19.91 20.82 22.46
C THR A 13 -19.29 20.84 21.06
N VAL A 14 -19.84 21.66 20.17
CA VAL A 14 -19.31 21.81 18.79
C VAL A 14 -17.91 22.43 18.78
N LYS A 15 -17.66 23.43 19.64
CA LYS A 15 -16.34 24.07 19.75
C LYS A 15 -15.29 23.14 20.37
N ALA A 16 -15.68 22.33 21.34
CA ALA A 16 -14.81 21.36 22.00
C ALA A 16 -14.46 20.18 21.07
N HIS A 17 -15.36 19.80 20.18
CA HIS A 17 -15.18 18.68 19.25
C HIS A 17 -15.45 19.07 17.78
N PRO A 18 -14.56 19.89 17.16
CA PRO A 18 -14.77 20.37 15.79
C PRO A 18 -14.92 19.26 14.75
N LYS A 19 -14.33 18.09 14.99
CA LYS A 19 -14.43 16.91 14.10
C LYS A 19 -15.86 16.38 13.95
N LEU A 20 -16.76 16.61 14.92
CA LEU A 20 -18.18 16.22 14.82
C LEU A 20 -18.89 16.88 13.61
N LEU A 21 -18.37 18.02 13.14
CA LEU A 21 -18.94 18.75 11.99
C LEU A 21 -18.48 18.23 10.62
N VAL A 22 -17.47 17.36 10.58
CA VAL A 22 -16.81 16.91 9.35
C VAL A 22 -17.19 15.47 8.98
N GLY A 23 -17.88 14.74 9.88
CA GLY A 23 -18.29 13.34 9.71
C GLY A 23 -17.30 12.34 10.30
N GLY A 24 -17.63 11.04 10.28
CA GLY A 24 -16.70 9.94 10.61
C GLY A 24 -16.37 9.72 12.10
N VAL A 25 -17.04 10.41 13.02
CA VAL A 25 -16.82 10.27 14.47
C VAL A 25 -18.00 9.55 15.12
N TRP A 26 -17.74 8.42 15.78
CA TRP A 26 -18.72 7.73 16.60
C TRP A 26 -18.97 8.49 17.90
N CYS A 27 -20.24 8.62 18.28
CA CYS A 27 -20.64 9.30 19.50
C CYS A 27 -21.77 8.55 20.18
N ILE A 28 -21.78 8.61 21.50
CA ILE A 28 -22.93 8.26 22.32
C ILE A 28 -23.75 9.54 22.46
N ALA A 29 -25.01 9.46 22.03
CA ALA A 29 -25.97 10.53 22.11
C ALA A 29 -27.11 10.12 23.04
N ASP A 30 -27.30 10.88 24.10
CA ASP A 30 -28.45 10.74 24.99
C ASP A 30 -29.53 11.70 24.50
N VAL A 31 -30.65 11.14 24.03
CA VAL A 31 -31.75 11.92 23.47
C VAL A 31 -32.97 11.81 24.38
N GLU A 32 -33.52 12.95 24.76
CA GLU A 32 -34.75 13.06 25.53
C GLU A 32 -35.91 13.39 24.60
N TYR A 33 -37.08 12.86 24.93
CA TYR A 33 -38.33 13.15 24.23
C TYR A 33 -39.22 14.00 25.11
N GLU A 34 -39.60 15.18 24.61
CA GLU A 34 -40.56 16.06 25.24
C GLU A 34 -41.71 16.32 24.27
N SER A 35 -42.92 15.91 24.66
CA SER A 35 -44.09 16.08 23.79
C SER A 35 -44.47 17.56 23.71
N SER A 36 -44.49 18.10 22.50
CA SER A 36 -45.02 19.43 22.22
C SER A 36 -46.24 19.32 21.30
N GLU A 37 -47.28 20.08 21.58
CA GLU A 37 -48.44 20.23 20.70
C GLU A 37 -48.14 21.10 19.47
N ASP A 38 -47.04 21.89 19.53
CA ASP A 38 -46.58 22.71 18.42
C ASP A 38 -45.74 21.90 17.44
N LYS A 39 -46.29 21.70 16.24
CA LYS A 39 -45.64 20.97 15.13
C LYS A 39 -44.35 21.62 14.62
N SER A 40 -44.06 22.87 14.99
CA SER A 40 -42.84 23.58 14.62
C SER A 40 -41.64 23.25 15.52
N ILE A 41 -41.89 22.68 16.70
CA ILE A 41 -40.87 22.34 17.70
C ILE A 41 -40.43 20.89 17.51
N THR A 42 -39.12 20.67 17.37
CA THR A 42 -38.55 19.30 17.38
C THR A 42 -38.74 18.72 18.78
N PRO A 43 -39.48 17.61 18.96
CA PRO A 43 -39.78 17.04 20.28
C PRO A 43 -38.61 16.25 20.88
N TRP A 44 -37.46 16.25 20.19
CA TRP A 44 -36.25 15.57 20.58
C TRP A 44 -35.21 16.59 21.02
N THR A 45 -34.72 16.44 22.25
CA THR A 45 -33.67 17.28 22.82
C THR A 45 -32.42 16.42 23.02
N LEU A 46 -31.27 16.93 22.57
CA LEU A 46 -30.00 16.26 22.79
C LEU A 46 -29.48 16.65 24.18
N SER A 47 -29.59 15.73 25.14
CA SER A 47 -29.14 15.96 26.51
C SER A 47 -27.62 15.88 26.63
N SER A 48 -27.00 14.90 25.94
CA SER A 48 -25.57 14.68 25.95
C SER A 48 -25.09 14.15 24.60
N LEU A 49 -23.92 14.61 24.19
CA LEU A 49 -23.24 14.13 22.98
C LEU A 49 -21.78 13.94 23.32
N LYS A 50 -21.39 12.70 23.57
CA LYS A 50 -20.03 12.33 23.95
C LYS A 50 -19.39 11.57 22.80
N PRO A 51 -18.31 12.08 22.19
CA PRO A 51 -17.51 11.26 21.29
C PRO A 51 -17.10 9.98 22.02
N ILE A 52 -17.19 8.82 21.36
CA ILE A 52 -16.61 7.60 21.90
C ILE A 52 -15.10 7.83 21.88
N GLN A 53 -14.53 8.06 23.05
CA GLN A 53 -13.09 8.10 23.26
C GLN A 53 -12.73 6.83 24.02
N LEU A 54 -11.65 6.17 23.61
CA LEU A 54 -11.09 5.04 24.35
C LEU A 54 -10.83 5.46 25.79
N SER A 55 -11.28 4.64 26.73
CA SER A 55 -11.20 4.94 28.16
C SER A 55 -9.75 5.02 28.67
N ASP A 56 -8.81 4.28 28.07
CA ASP A 56 -7.38 4.32 28.42
C ASP A 56 -6.51 3.94 27.21
N PHE A 57 -5.74 4.91 26.69
CA PHE A 57 -4.67 4.67 25.72
C PHE A 57 -3.37 4.42 26.47
N ASP A 58 -2.82 3.20 26.38
CA ASP A 58 -1.58 2.80 27.05
C ASP A 58 -0.60 2.18 26.04
N TYR A 59 0.30 3.02 25.53
CA TYR A 59 1.30 2.63 24.56
C TYR A 59 2.35 1.68 25.14
N GLU A 60 2.75 1.85 26.40
CA GLU A 60 3.75 0.98 27.05
C GLU A 60 3.22 -0.44 27.20
N ARG A 61 1.95 -0.59 27.59
CA ARG A 61 1.31 -1.90 27.62
C ARG A 61 1.26 -2.56 26.24
N TYR A 62 1.05 -1.80 25.17
CA TYR A 62 1.08 -2.31 23.81
C TYR A 62 2.48 -2.83 23.43
N ILE A 63 3.53 -2.09 23.76
CA ILE A 63 4.93 -2.50 23.57
C ILE A 63 5.26 -3.77 24.37
N GLU A 64 4.90 -3.82 25.64
CA GLU A 64 5.14 -4.98 26.50
C GLU A 64 4.33 -6.21 26.07
N ALA A 65 3.14 -6.02 25.51
CA ALA A 65 2.38 -7.09 24.88
C ALA A 65 3.08 -7.59 23.62
N ARG A 66 3.48 -6.68 22.72
CA ARG A 66 4.17 -7.00 21.45
C ARG A 66 5.39 -7.88 21.66
N LYS A 67 6.21 -7.61 22.69
CA LYS A 67 7.42 -8.39 23.04
C LYS A 67 7.14 -9.87 23.36
N LYS A 68 5.90 -10.23 23.67
CA LYS A 68 5.50 -11.62 24.01
C LYS A 68 5.07 -12.45 22.80
N PHE A 69 4.95 -11.83 21.63
CA PHE A 69 4.58 -12.50 20.39
C PHE A 69 5.81 -12.69 19.50
N THR A 70 5.86 -13.81 18.80
CA THR A 70 6.68 -13.92 17.58
C THR A 70 6.19 -12.94 16.51
N VAL A 71 7.00 -12.70 15.48
CA VAL A 71 6.61 -11.80 14.38
C VAL A 71 5.40 -12.34 13.62
N ASP A 72 5.37 -13.63 13.33
CA ASP A 72 4.28 -14.25 12.59
C ASP A 72 2.95 -14.18 13.38
N GLU A 73 2.96 -14.52 14.67
CA GLU A 73 1.77 -14.37 15.52
C GLU A 73 1.31 -12.91 15.63
N TRP A 74 2.25 -11.97 15.63
CA TRP A 74 1.93 -10.55 15.67
C TRP A 74 1.28 -10.08 14.37
N ILE A 75 1.84 -10.47 13.22
CA ILE A 75 1.26 -10.20 11.90
C ILE A 75 -0.16 -10.78 11.84
N ASP A 76 -0.34 -12.02 12.28
CA ASP A 76 -1.64 -12.69 12.27
C ASP A 76 -2.66 -11.97 13.13
N LEU A 77 -2.27 -11.51 14.33
CA LEU A 77 -3.11 -10.69 15.20
C LEU A 77 -3.50 -9.36 14.53
N LEU A 78 -2.57 -8.70 13.85
CA LEU A 78 -2.85 -7.45 13.13
C LEU A 78 -3.82 -7.67 11.96
N ILE A 79 -3.60 -8.72 11.17
CA ILE A 79 -4.48 -9.11 10.05
C ILE A 79 -5.88 -9.45 10.55
N GLN A 80 -5.96 -10.15 11.67
CA GLN A 80 -7.22 -10.44 12.35
C GLN A 80 -7.91 -9.18 12.88
N SER A 81 -7.14 -8.22 13.39
CA SER A 81 -7.64 -6.90 13.82
C SER A 81 -8.16 -6.05 12.64
N MET A 82 -7.70 -6.32 11.42
CA MET A 82 -8.26 -5.75 10.19
C MET A 82 -9.53 -6.49 9.72
N GLY A 83 -9.93 -7.57 10.41
CA GLY A 83 -11.12 -8.37 10.11
C GLY A 83 -10.86 -9.59 9.23
N PHE A 84 -9.61 -9.92 8.90
CA PHE A 84 -9.27 -11.00 7.98
C PHE A 84 -8.80 -12.26 8.70
N ASN A 85 -9.13 -13.43 8.15
CA ASN A 85 -8.61 -14.71 8.63
C ASN A 85 -7.15 -14.90 8.16
N PRO A 86 -6.15 -14.85 9.05
CA PRO A 86 -4.74 -14.92 8.65
C PRO A 86 -4.33 -16.24 7.97
N GLU A 87 -5.06 -17.34 8.18
CA GLU A 87 -4.76 -18.62 7.52
C GLU A 87 -5.03 -18.60 6.01
N MET A 88 -5.84 -17.65 5.54
CA MET A 88 -6.20 -17.49 4.12
C MET A 88 -5.20 -16.64 3.33
N PHE A 89 -4.16 -16.11 3.98
CA PHE A 89 -3.17 -15.23 3.36
C PHE A 89 -1.76 -15.78 3.57
N GLY A 90 -0.94 -15.81 2.52
CA GLY A 90 0.49 -15.99 2.69
C GLY A 90 1.19 -14.70 3.14
N LYS A 91 2.49 -14.79 3.39
CA LYS A 91 3.27 -13.73 4.04
C LYS A 91 3.27 -12.45 3.21
N ARG A 92 3.42 -12.55 1.89
CA ARG A 92 3.41 -11.39 0.97
C ARG A 92 2.07 -10.69 0.98
N ASN A 93 0.97 -11.43 0.93
CA ASN A 93 -0.38 -10.85 1.00
C ASN A 93 -0.63 -10.15 2.33
N LYS A 94 -0.16 -10.72 3.45
CA LYS A 94 -0.23 -10.05 4.78
C LYS A 94 0.56 -8.74 4.78
N MET A 95 1.77 -8.73 4.24
CA MET A 95 2.59 -7.51 4.14
C MET A 95 1.94 -6.42 3.28
N LEU A 96 1.31 -6.79 2.15
CA LEU A 96 0.55 -5.87 1.32
C LEU A 96 -0.65 -5.28 2.06
N GLN A 97 -1.37 -6.08 2.85
CA GLN A 97 -2.47 -5.58 3.69
C GLN A 97 -1.96 -4.61 4.76
N LEU A 98 -0.88 -4.95 5.47
CA LEU A 98 -0.30 -4.08 6.50
C LEU A 98 0.26 -2.78 5.93
N THR A 99 0.72 -2.77 4.67
CA THR A 99 1.15 -1.56 3.97
C THR A 99 0.03 -0.52 3.89
N ARG A 100 -1.25 -0.94 3.82
CA ARG A 100 -2.40 -0.04 3.84
C ARG A 100 -2.57 0.70 5.17
N LEU A 101 -1.92 0.24 6.25
CA LEU A 101 -1.93 0.91 7.56
C LEU A 101 -0.87 2.01 7.69
N ILE A 102 0.17 1.99 6.85
CA ILE A 102 1.27 2.97 6.90
C ILE A 102 0.78 4.43 6.85
N PRO A 103 -0.19 4.82 6.00
CA PRO A 103 -0.72 6.19 6.00
C PRO A 103 -1.18 6.68 7.38
N TYR A 104 -1.62 5.78 8.27
CA TYR A 104 -2.07 6.11 9.61
C TYR A 104 -0.91 6.29 10.60
N CYS A 105 0.20 5.56 10.46
CA CYS A 105 1.37 5.67 11.34
C CYS A 105 2.53 6.50 10.79
N GLU A 106 2.45 6.94 9.53
CA GLU A 106 3.42 7.84 8.92
C GLU A 106 2.84 9.16 8.46
N ARG A 107 3.58 10.24 8.71
CA ARG A 107 3.17 11.60 8.34
C ARG A 107 3.44 11.86 6.86
N ASN A 108 2.42 12.38 6.18
CA ASN A 108 2.50 12.71 4.76
C ASN A 108 3.11 11.54 3.95
N TYR A 109 2.52 10.37 4.11
CA TYR A 109 2.85 9.17 3.35
C TYR A 109 1.86 9.02 2.20
N ASN A 110 2.34 9.29 0.98
CA ASN A 110 1.55 9.20 -0.22
C ASN A 110 1.68 7.80 -0.86
N ILE A 111 0.57 7.10 -1.02
CA ILE A 111 0.52 5.76 -1.60
C ILE A 111 -0.57 5.70 -2.67
N ILE A 112 -0.33 4.92 -3.71
CA ILE A 112 -1.35 4.56 -4.69
C ILE A 112 -1.58 3.06 -4.66
N GLU A 113 -2.83 2.65 -4.79
CA GLU A 113 -3.24 1.28 -4.96
C GLU A 113 -4.13 1.17 -6.20
N LEU A 114 -3.64 0.45 -7.22
CA LEU A 114 -4.41 0.10 -8.41
C LEU A 114 -4.50 -1.41 -8.53
N GLY A 115 -5.69 -1.92 -8.79
CA GLY A 115 -5.89 -3.36 -8.96
C GLY A 115 -7.34 -3.76 -9.25
N PRO A 116 -7.63 -5.05 -9.43
CA PRO A 116 -8.96 -5.56 -9.76
C PRO A 116 -10.00 -5.21 -8.70
N LYS A 117 -11.28 -5.22 -9.10
CA LYS A 117 -12.40 -4.96 -8.18
C LYS A 117 -12.50 -6.04 -7.11
N GLY A 118 -12.97 -5.68 -5.91
CA GLY A 118 -13.25 -6.64 -4.83
C GLY A 118 -12.06 -6.98 -3.91
N THR A 119 -10.94 -6.25 -3.99
CA THR A 119 -9.75 -6.48 -3.14
C THR A 119 -9.75 -5.70 -1.82
N GLY A 120 -10.90 -5.10 -1.43
CA GLY A 120 -11.05 -4.37 -0.16
C GLY A 120 -10.37 -3.01 -0.05
N LYS A 121 -9.92 -2.45 -1.18
CA LYS A 121 -9.10 -1.22 -1.23
C LYS A 121 -9.68 -0.03 -0.47
N SER A 122 -10.98 0.24 -0.63
CA SER A 122 -11.64 1.40 -0.02
C SER A 122 -12.02 1.18 1.44
N HIS A 123 -12.28 -0.06 1.84
CA HIS A 123 -12.83 -0.41 3.15
C HIS A 123 -11.91 0.02 4.29
N ILE A 124 -10.59 -0.18 4.15
CA ILE A 124 -9.65 0.20 5.20
C ILE A 124 -9.65 1.71 5.42
N TYR A 125 -9.80 2.51 4.37
CA TYR A 125 -9.72 3.96 4.50
C TYR A 125 -11.01 4.62 4.97
N SER A 126 -12.14 3.90 4.91
CA SER A 126 -13.44 4.36 5.43
C SER A 126 -13.75 3.84 6.83
N GLU A 127 -13.45 2.57 7.13
CA GLU A 127 -13.94 1.89 8.34
C GLU A 127 -12.85 1.60 9.39
N PHE A 128 -11.57 1.55 9.02
CA PHE A 128 -10.52 1.11 9.94
C PHE A 128 -10.06 2.18 10.94
N SER A 129 -10.32 3.47 10.69
CA SER A 129 -9.80 4.51 11.57
C SER A 129 -10.65 5.76 11.57
N PRO A 130 -10.98 6.31 12.76
CA PRO A 130 -11.64 7.61 12.88
C PRO A 130 -10.73 8.78 12.51
N HIS A 131 -9.49 8.53 12.07
CA HIS A 131 -8.53 9.55 11.61
C HIS A 131 -8.36 9.57 10.09
N GLY A 132 -9.10 8.74 9.36
CA GLY A 132 -9.15 8.73 7.91
C GLY A 132 -10.47 9.29 7.37
N ILE A 133 -10.43 9.86 6.18
CA ILE A 133 -11.64 10.18 5.40
C ILE A 133 -11.48 9.66 3.97
N LEU A 134 -12.52 9.00 3.48
CA LEU A 134 -12.65 8.55 2.09
C LEU A 134 -13.50 9.56 1.29
N ILE A 135 -12.99 10.02 0.15
CA ILE A 135 -13.69 10.91 -0.77
C ILE A 135 -13.66 10.35 -2.19
N SER A 136 -14.72 10.57 -2.97
CA SER A 136 -14.70 10.22 -4.40
C SER A 136 -13.71 11.11 -5.16
N GLY A 137 -12.81 10.50 -5.92
CA GLY A 137 -11.75 11.19 -6.65
C GLY A 137 -12.23 12.15 -7.75
N GLY A 138 -13.51 12.06 -8.17
CA GLY A 138 -14.10 12.96 -9.17
C GLY A 138 -14.63 14.29 -8.63
N GLU A 139 -14.77 14.44 -7.31
CA GLU A 139 -15.53 15.55 -6.69
C GLU A 139 -14.69 16.39 -5.70
N VAL A 140 -13.38 16.48 -5.95
CA VAL A 140 -12.45 17.19 -5.06
C VAL A 140 -12.07 18.55 -5.64
N THR A 141 -12.19 19.58 -4.82
CA THR A 141 -11.83 20.96 -5.16
C THR A 141 -10.80 21.50 -4.18
N VAL A 142 -10.05 22.53 -4.57
CA VAL A 142 -9.05 23.18 -3.71
C VAL A 142 -9.63 23.61 -2.35
N PRO A 143 -10.81 24.25 -2.26
CA PRO A 143 -11.39 24.64 -0.97
C PRO A 143 -11.74 23.48 -0.06
N LYS A 144 -12.16 22.34 -0.63
CA LYS A 144 -12.52 21.15 0.13
C LYS A 144 -11.26 20.48 0.69
N LEU A 145 -10.21 20.38 -0.11
CA LEU A 145 -9.00 19.67 0.27
C LEU A 145 -8.07 20.51 1.17
N PHE A 146 -7.81 21.76 0.80
CA PHE A 146 -6.76 22.59 1.39
C PHE A 146 -7.27 23.77 2.20
N VAL A 147 -7.82 24.79 1.54
CA VAL A 147 -8.31 26.00 2.21
C VAL A 147 -9.32 26.71 1.33
N ASN A 148 -10.41 27.12 1.95
CA ASN A 148 -11.36 28.03 1.33
C ASN A 148 -10.87 29.48 1.51
N ASN A 149 -10.40 30.10 0.44
CA ASN A 149 -9.87 31.46 0.47
C ASN A 149 -10.92 32.53 0.87
N SER A 150 -12.21 32.26 0.67
CA SER A 150 -13.29 33.21 0.97
C SER A 150 -13.59 33.34 2.47
N ASN A 151 -13.41 32.26 3.24
CA ASN A 151 -13.69 32.26 4.69
C ASN A 151 -12.52 31.82 5.56
N GLY A 152 -11.39 31.44 4.96
CA GLY A 152 -10.18 31.00 5.66
C GLY A 152 -10.27 29.63 6.32
N LYS A 153 -11.35 28.87 6.13
CA LYS A 153 -11.49 27.55 6.72
C LYS A 153 -10.53 26.57 6.07
N LEU A 154 -9.80 25.86 6.92
CA LEU A 154 -8.96 24.74 6.55
C LEU A 154 -9.81 23.63 5.90
N GLY A 155 -9.24 22.93 4.93
CA GLY A 155 -9.84 21.78 4.26
C GLY A 155 -9.50 20.48 4.96
N LEU A 156 -9.81 19.36 4.30
CA LEU A 156 -9.66 18.01 4.87
C LEU A 156 -8.25 17.70 5.38
N VAL A 157 -7.20 18.14 4.68
CA VAL A 157 -5.81 17.85 5.08
C VAL A 157 -5.43 18.41 6.45
N GLY A 158 -6.19 19.38 6.95
CA GLY A 158 -5.97 19.98 8.25
C GLY A 158 -6.64 19.29 9.43
N TYR A 159 -7.61 18.39 9.17
CA TYR A 159 -8.38 17.72 10.24
C TYR A 159 -8.14 16.22 10.31
N TRP A 160 -7.70 15.62 9.20
CA TRP A 160 -7.56 14.18 9.03
C TRP A 160 -6.09 13.77 8.96
N SER A 161 -5.76 12.59 9.50
CA SER A 161 -4.42 12.01 9.35
C SER A 161 -4.24 11.35 7.99
N VAL A 162 -5.33 10.85 7.40
CA VAL A 162 -5.36 10.21 6.08
C VAL A 162 -6.51 10.78 5.27
N VAL A 163 -6.22 11.19 4.03
CA VAL A 163 -7.23 11.56 3.04
C VAL A 163 -7.12 10.60 1.86
N ALA A 164 -8.11 9.74 1.71
CA ALA A 164 -8.15 8.72 0.67
C ALA A 164 -9.10 9.08 -0.46
N PHE A 165 -8.62 8.96 -1.69
CA PHE A 165 -9.36 9.22 -2.92
C PHE A 165 -9.81 7.88 -3.49
N ASP A 166 -11.09 7.55 -3.32
CA ASP A 166 -11.69 6.38 -3.94
C ASP A 166 -12.02 6.64 -5.41
N GLU A 167 -12.10 5.56 -6.18
CA GLU A 167 -12.30 5.60 -7.63
C GLU A 167 -11.36 6.59 -8.29
N PHE A 168 -10.12 6.74 -7.83
CA PHE A 168 -9.18 7.70 -8.39
C PHE A 168 -8.94 7.44 -9.88
N ALA A 169 -8.99 6.17 -10.29
CA ALA A 169 -8.95 5.73 -11.67
C ALA A 169 -10.11 6.29 -12.53
N GLY A 170 -9.77 6.65 -13.78
CA GLY A 170 -10.68 7.11 -14.81
C GLY A 170 -10.08 8.25 -15.64
N LYS A 171 -9.56 7.92 -16.82
CA LYS A 171 -8.91 8.88 -17.75
C LYS A 171 -9.77 10.12 -18.08
N SER A 172 -11.09 9.96 -18.11
CA SER A 172 -12.05 11.02 -18.46
C SER A 172 -12.40 11.99 -17.33
N LYS A 173 -11.90 11.77 -16.10
CA LYS A 173 -12.24 12.62 -14.95
C LYS A 173 -11.69 14.04 -15.15
N LYS A 174 -12.58 15.03 -15.02
CA LYS A 174 -12.22 16.45 -15.10
C LYS A 174 -11.62 16.90 -13.77
N VAL A 175 -10.31 17.08 -13.77
CA VAL A 175 -9.54 17.55 -12.60
C VAL A 175 -9.17 19.02 -12.80
N ASP A 176 -9.11 19.82 -11.74
CA ASP A 176 -8.57 21.18 -11.80
C ASP A 176 -7.03 21.15 -11.79
N LYS A 177 -6.39 21.89 -12.70
CA LYS A 177 -4.92 21.96 -12.74
C LYS A 177 -4.36 22.62 -11.47
N ALA A 178 -5.05 23.65 -10.95
CA ALA A 178 -4.62 24.35 -9.74
C ALA A 178 -4.59 23.40 -8.53
N LEU A 179 -5.55 22.45 -8.46
CA LEU A 179 -5.56 21.43 -7.42
C LEU A 179 -4.31 20.55 -7.49
N VAL A 180 -3.98 20.04 -8.67
CA VAL A 180 -2.81 19.18 -8.88
C VAL A 180 -1.52 19.90 -8.49
N ASP A 181 -1.36 21.17 -8.88
CA ASP A 181 -0.15 21.95 -8.57
C ASP A 181 0.00 22.20 -7.05
N ILE A 182 -1.09 22.47 -6.34
CA ILE A 182 -1.08 22.60 -4.87
C ILE A 182 -0.75 21.24 -4.23
N MET A 183 -1.35 20.14 -4.72
CA MET A 183 -1.05 18.79 -4.24
C MET A 183 0.43 18.44 -4.42
N LYS A 184 1.04 18.79 -5.56
CA LYS A 184 2.47 18.62 -5.78
C LYS A 184 3.29 19.35 -4.70
N ASN A 185 2.98 20.60 -4.40
CA ASN A 185 3.71 21.31 -3.33
C ASN A 185 3.51 20.63 -1.97
N TYR A 186 2.26 20.31 -1.63
CA TYR A 186 1.90 19.70 -0.36
C TYR A 186 2.55 18.33 -0.13
N MET A 187 2.48 17.44 -1.13
CA MET A 187 3.05 16.09 -1.03
C MET A 187 4.58 16.08 -0.92
N ALA A 188 5.24 17.17 -1.32
CA ALA A 188 6.70 17.31 -1.18
C ALA A 188 7.11 18.04 0.11
N ASN A 189 6.36 19.08 0.50
CA ASN A 189 6.78 20.03 1.54
C ASN A 189 5.91 20.00 2.81
N LYS A 190 4.83 19.22 2.83
CA LYS A 190 3.83 19.21 3.93
C LYS A 190 3.16 20.57 4.16
N SER A 191 3.17 21.42 3.13
CA SER A 191 2.67 22.79 3.22
C SER A 191 1.91 23.21 1.98
N PHE A 192 1.00 24.17 2.14
CA PHE A 192 0.30 24.80 1.03
C PHE A 192 0.06 26.29 1.31
N SER A 193 -0.04 27.08 0.25
CA SER A 193 -0.13 28.54 0.36
C SER A 193 -1.59 29.03 0.37
N ARG A 194 -1.86 29.96 1.27
CA ARG A 194 -3.08 30.79 1.32
C ARG A 194 -2.69 32.24 1.07
N GLY A 195 -2.69 32.65 -0.20
CA GLY A 195 -2.18 33.97 -0.58
C GLY A 195 -0.70 34.12 -0.24
N ILE A 196 -0.37 34.87 0.82
CA ILE A 196 1.01 35.13 1.28
C ILE A 196 1.39 34.20 2.47
N GLU A 197 0.42 33.61 3.16
CA GLU A 197 0.65 32.76 4.35
C GLU A 197 0.81 31.30 3.96
N THR A 198 1.82 30.61 4.51
CA THR A 198 2.04 29.18 4.31
C THR A 198 1.47 28.40 5.49
N LEU A 199 0.57 27.46 5.21
CA LEU A 199 -0.03 26.58 6.21
C LEU A 199 0.59 25.19 6.12
N GLY A 200 0.93 24.61 7.27
CA GLY A 200 1.42 23.23 7.38
C GLY A 200 0.29 22.25 7.66
N ALA A 201 0.39 21.04 7.11
CA ALA A 201 -0.48 19.92 7.42
C ALA A 201 0.28 18.59 7.23
N GLU A 202 -0.18 17.54 7.91
CA GLU A 202 0.57 16.27 7.98
C GLU A 202 -0.21 15.08 7.43
N ALA A 203 -1.38 15.31 6.84
CA ALA A 203 -2.22 14.29 6.25
C ALA A 203 -1.49 13.51 5.15
N SER A 204 -1.62 12.20 5.21
CA SER A 204 -1.18 11.24 4.20
C SER A 204 -2.22 11.15 3.08
N MET A 205 -1.76 11.07 1.83
CA MET A 205 -2.64 10.98 0.65
C MET A 205 -2.68 9.55 0.14
N VAL A 206 -3.87 8.99 0.01
CA VAL A 206 -4.06 7.63 -0.50
C VAL A 206 -4.88 7.71 -1.78
N PHE A 207 -4.41 7.08 -2.85
CA PHE A 207 -5.12 7.03 -4.13
C PHE A 207 -5.53 5.60 -4.42
N VAL A 208 -6.82 5.33 -4.47
CA VAL A 208 -7.36 3.99 -4.71
C VAL A 208 -8.08 3.97 -6.06
N GLY A 209 -7.70 3.06 -6.94
CA GLY A 209 -8.30 2.93 -8.27
C GLY A 209 -8.36 1.50 -8.76
N ASN A 210 -9.10 1.28 -9.85
CA ASN A 210 -9.14 -0.01 -10.52
C ASN A 210 -8.28 0.03 -11.78
N THR A 211 -7.60 -1.07 -12.08
CA THR A 211 -6.97 -1.27 -13.39
C THR A 211 -8.05 -1.66 -14.43
N ALA A 212 -7.85 -1.22 -15.67
CA ALA A 212 -8.72 -1.61 -16.79
C ALA A 212 -8.24 -2.91 -17.44
N HIS A 213 -6.92 -3.11 -17.47
CA HIS A 213 -6.28 -4.23 -18.16
C HIS A 213 -5.42 -5.07 -17.22
N THR A 214 -4.98 -6.24 -17.71
CA THR A 214 -4.04 -7.11 -17.00
C THR A 214 -2.64 -6.50 -17.02
N VAL A 215 -1.81 -6.86 -16.04
CA VAL A 215 -0.40 -6.41 -15.95
C VAL A 215 0.36 -6.58 -17.28
N PRO A 216 0.41 -7.78 -17.91
CA PRO A 216 1.11 -7.94 -19.17
C PRO A 216 0.57 -7.07 -20.31
N TYR A 217 -0.75 -6.80 -20.35
CA TYR A 217 -1.31 -5.88 -21.33
C TYR A 217 -0.82 -4.44 -21.08
N MET A 218 -0.90 -3.96 -19.83
CA MET A 218 -0.42 -2.62 -19.47
C MET A 218 1.07 -2.46 -19.79
N LEU A 219 1.89 -3.46 -19.45
CA LEU A 219 3.33 -3.47 -19.76
C LEU A 219 3.64 -3.61 -21.25
N LYS A 220 2.71 -4.05 -22.09
CA LYS A 220 2.90 -4.10 -23.55
C LYS A 220 2.44 -2.82 -24.26
N HIS A 221 1.42 -2.15 -23.72
CA HIS A 221 0.69 -1.11 -24.45
C HIS A 221 0.66 0.28 -23.78
N SER A 222 0.95 0.39 -22.49
CA SER A 222 0.99 1.68 -21.76
C SER A 222 2.00 1.63 -20.61
N ASP A 223 1.52 1.68 -19.37
CA ASP A 223 2.25 1.74 -18.10
C ASP A 223 1.28 1.35 -16.95
N LEU A 224 1.79 1.09 -15.76
CA LEU A 224 0.97 0.68 -14.60
C LEU A 224 0.09 1.80 -14.03
N PHE A 225 0.26 3.05 -14.48
CA PHE A 225 -0.56 4.19 -14.09
C PHE A 225 -1.60 4.57 -15.15
N GLU A 226 -1.80 3.77 -16.21
CA GLU A 226 -2.63 4.16 -17.36
C GLU A 226 -4.00 4.72 -16.96
N GLU A 227 -4.64 4.17 -15.93
CA GLU A 227 -5.98 4.57 -15.50
C GLU A 227 -6.00 5.82 -14.62
N VAL A 228 -4.85 6.36 -14.22
CA VAL A 228 -4.77 7.63 -13.50
C VAL A 228 -5.30 8.76 -14.40
N PRO A 229 -6.13 9.69 -13.88
CA PRO A 229 -6.66 10.78 -14.70
C PRO A 229 -5.55 11.62 -15.32
N GLY A 230 -5.72 12.07 -16.56
CA GLY A 230 -4.61 12.63 -17.36
C GLY A 230 -3.88 13.85 -16.76
N LYS A 231 -4.47 14.59 -15.81
CA LYS A 231 -3.75 15.67 -15.10
C LYS A 231 -2.87 15.19 -13.94
N TYR A 232 -3.19 14.01 -13.40
CA TYR A 232 -2.38 13.32 -12.38
C TYR A 232 -1.39 12.34 -13.01
N HIS A 233 -1.63 11.88 -14.24
CA HIS A 233 -0.69 11.11 -15.06
C HIS A 233 0.43 12.03 -15.60
N ASP A 234 1.16 12.62 -14.65
CA ASP A 234 2.25 13.55 -14.86
C ASP A 234 3.42 13.07 -14.01
N SER A 235 4.60 12.97 -14.61
CA SER A 235 5.77 12.38 -13.96
C SER A 235 6.13 13.11 -12.67
N ALA A 236 5.98 14.44 -12.61
CA ALA A 236 6.24 15.19 -11.39
C ALA A 236 5.21 14.90 -10.28
N PHE A 237 3.93 14.69 -10.60
CA PHE A 237 2.95 14.27 -9.60
C PHE A 237 3.24 12.85 -9.09
N LEU A 238 3.41 11.90 -10.01
CA LEU A 238 3.63 10.48 -9.70
C LEU A 238 4.93 10.24 -8.90
N ASP A 239 5.97 11.04 -9.13
CA ASP A 239 7.24 10.99 -8.38
C ASP A 239 7.10 11.31 -6.88
N ARG A 240 5.97 11.88 -6.46
CA ARG A 240 5.66 12.16 -5.05
C ARG A 240 4.92 11.03 -4.34
N LEU A 241 4.65 9.92 -5.03
CA LEU A 241 4.14 8.69 -4.44
C LEU A 241 5.31 7.90 -3.84
N HIS A 242 5.24 7.56 -2.57
CA HIS A 242 6.30 6.79 -1.91
C HIS A 242 6.25 5.31 -2.26
N PHE A 243 5.05 4.79 -2.57
CA PHE A 243 4.82 3.38 -2.80
C PHE A 243 3.69 3.15 -3.80
N TYR A 244 3.89 2.19 -4.70
CA TYR A 244 2.84 1.61 -5.53
C TYR A 244 2.45 0.26 -4.95
N LEU A 245 1.22 0.15 -4.45
CA LEU A 245 0.65 -1.09 -3.95
C LEU A 245 0.02 -1.86 -5.13
N PRO A 246 0.61 -3.01 -5.53
CA PRO A 246 0.13 -3.81 -6.66
C PRO A 246 -1.15 -4.56 -6.26
N GLY A 247 -2.30 -3.91 -6.42
CA GLY A 247 -3.58 -4.47 -6.00
C GLY A 247 -3.98 -5.75 -6.75
N TRP A 248 -3.31 -6.08 -7.86
CA TRP A 248 -3.47 -7.35 -8.59
C TRP A 248 -2.82 -8.55 -7.92
N GLU A 249 -1.96 -8.33 -6.93
CA GLU A 249 -1.41 -9.40 -6.10
C GLU A 249 -2.33 -9.76 -4.93
N ILE A 250 -3.28 -8.87 -4.59
CA ILE A 250 -4.26 -9.14 -3.54
C ILE A 250 -5.45 -9.89 -4.14
N ASP A 251 -5.78 -11.03 -3.53
CA ASP A 251 -6.95 -11.81 -3.91
C ASP A 251 -8.26 -11.05 -3.72
N ILE A 252 -9.25 -11.40 -4.55
CA ILE A 252 -10.62 -10.91 -4.37
C ILE A 252 -11.14 -11.44 -3.04
N ILE A 253 -11.53 -10.52 -2.15
CA ILE A 253 -11.98 -10.84 -0.80
C ILE A 253 -13.33 -11.58 -0.89
N ARG A 254 -13.38 -12.76 -0.29
CA ARG A 254 -14.58 -13.61 -0.18
C ARG A 254 -15.03 -13.71 1.28
N GLY A 255 -16.28 -14.11 1.49
CA GLY A 255 -16.86 -14.25 2.84
C GLY A 255 -16.03 -15.13 3.78
N GLU A 256 -15.44 -16.20 3.26
CA GLU A 256 -14.57 -17.14 4.00
C GLU A 256 -13.23 -16.55 4.45
N MET A 257 -12.83 -15.40 3.90
CA MET A 257 -11.60 -14.71 4.26
C MET A 257 -11.77 -13.77 5.46
N PHE A 258 -12.98 -13.61 5.99
CA PHE A 258 -13.22 -12.84 7.21
C PHE A 258 -13.00 -13.70 8.45
N SER A 259 -12.42 -13.11 9.49
CA SER A 259 -12.21 -13.79 10.76
C SER A 259 -13.44 -13.71 11.66
N ASP A 260 -13.67 -14.76 12.44
CA ASP A 260 -14.62 -14.83 13.56
C ASP A 260 -13.94 -14.84 14.94
N GLY A 261 -12.59 -14.74 14.97
CA GLY A 261 -11.82 -14.76 16.21
C GLY A 261 -11.52 -13.37 16.78
N TYR A 262 -10.60 -13.34 17.76
CA TYR A 262 -10.29 -12.12 18.52
C TYR A 262 -9.18 -11.30 17.86
N GLY A 263 -9.42 -10.01 17.73
CA GLY A 263 -8.42 -9.00 17.36
C GLY A 263 -8.51 -7.78 18.26
N PHE A 264 -7.64 -6.80 18.02
CA PHE A 264 -7.79 -5.49 18.65
C PHE A 264 -9.07 -4.80 18.20
N VAL A 265 -9.64 -4.01 19.11
CA VAL A 265 -10.69 -3.06 18.73
C VAL A 265 -10.08 -2.03 17.76
N VAL A 266 -10.77 -1.78 16.66
CA VAL A 266 -10.31 -0.92 15.56
C VAL A 266 -9.90 0.48 16.04
N ASP A 267 -10.68 1.09 16.94
CA ASP A 267 -10.34 2.39 17.52
C ASP A 267 -9.01 2.36 18.30
N TYR A 268 -8.73 1.26 19.02
CA TYR A 268 -7.52 1.13 19.84
C TYR A 268 -6.28 1.09 18.96
N ILE A 269 -6.27 0.25 17.91
CA ILE A 269 -5.16 0.19 16.97
C ILE A 269 -5.03 1.50 16.17
N ALA A 270 -6.15 2.17 15.85
CA ALA A 270 -6.12 3.46 15.17
C ALA A 270 -5.44 4.56 16.01
N GLU A 271 -5.67 4.62 17.33
CA GLU A 271 -4.95 5.55 18.21
C GLU A 271 -3.47 5.20 18.34
N ILE A 272 -3.11 3.90 18.39
CA ILE A 272 -1.71 3.46 18.39
C ILE A 272 -0.99 3.92 17.12
N LEU A 273 -1.56 3.65 15.94
CA LEU A 273 -0.97 4.08 14.68
C LEU A 273 -0.83 5.60 14.65
N ARG A 274 -1.86 6.33 15.09
CA ARG A 274 -1.79 7.79 15.17
C ARG A 274 -0.69 8.28 16.11
N PHE A 275 -0.50 7.64 17.26
CA PHE A 275 0.56 7.98 18.21
C PHE A 275 1.94 7.74 17.61
N LEU A 276 2.14 6.61 16.91
CA LEU A 276 3.37 6.25 16.21
C LEU A 276 3.78 7.24 15.09
N ARG A 277 2.88 8.13 14.66
CA ARG A 277 3.24 9.24 13.74
C ARG A 277 4.25 10.21 14.33
N ASN A 278 4.45 10.22 15.64
CA ASN A 278 5.38 11.12 16.31
C ASN A 278 6.83 10.64 16.28
N ASP A 279 7.04 9.35 16.05
CA ASP A 279 8.37 8.76 16.05
C ASP A 279 8.94 8.70 14.63
N ASP A 280 10.24 8.47 14.48
CA ASP A 280 10.91 8.29 13.18
C ASP A 280 11.81 7.07 13.25
N TYR A 281 11.54 6.09 12.38
CA TYR A 281 12.23 4.81 12.28
C TYR A 281 12.98 4.71 10.93
N SER A 282 13.08 5.80 10.17
CA SER A 282 13.66 5.83 8.83
C SER A 282 15.15 5.51 8.76
N ASP A 283 15.84 5.48 9.89
CA ASP A 283 17.27 5.24 10.01
C ASP A 283 17.63 3.85 10.53
N ARG A 284 16.66 3.01 10.95
CA ARG A 284 16.96 1.73 11.62
C ARG A 284 17.69 0.72 10.75
N TYR A 285 17.66 0.84 9.43
CA TYR A 285 18.48 0.00 8.55
C TYR A 285 19.94 0.47 8.43
N LYS A 286 20.26 1.73 8.75
CA LYS A 286 21.54 2.37 8.39
C LYS A 286 22.75 1.79 9.13
N GLU A 287 22.54 1.10 10.25
CA GLU A 287 23.61 0.41 10.97
C GLU A 287 24.12 -0.82 10.18
N HIS A 288 23.25 -1.43 9.35
CA HIS A 288 23.53 -2.69 8.68
C HIS A 288 23.60 -2.56 7.16
N PHE A 289 22.88 -1.59 6.59
CA PHE A 289 22.69 -1.46 5.15
C PHE A 289 22.81 -0.02 4.67
N THR A 290 23.32 0.14 3.44
CA THR A 290 23.38 1.42 2.74
C THR A 290 22.60 1.34 1.43
N LEU A 291 21.69 2.29 1.21
CA LEU A 291 20.96 2.40 -0.05
C LEU A 291 21.88 2.88 -1.18
N SER A 292 21.64 2.38 -2.39
CA SER A 292 22.34 2.81 -3.61
C SER A 292 22.51 4.34 -3.68
N PRO A 293 23.72 4.84 -4.00
CA PRO A 293 23.95 6.26 -4.22
C PRO A 293 23.26 6.79 -5.49
N ASP A 294 22.88 5.89 -6.41
CA ASP A 294 22.26 6.24 -7.70
C ASP A 294 20.80 6.69 -7.55
N ILE A 295 20.12 6.32 -6.45
CA ILE A 295 18.73 6.73 -6.23
C ILE A 295 18.63 8.18 -5.77
N SER A 296 17.63 8.89 -6.28
CA SER A 296 17.41 10.30 -5.93
C SER A 296 17.01 10.49 -4.46
N THR A 297 17.06 11.73 -3.97
CA THR A 297 16.58 12.04 -2.61
C THR A 297 15.10 11.70 -2.43
N ARG A 298 14.27 11.83 -3.48
CA ARG A 298 12.84 11.46 -3.43
C ARG A 298 12.64 9.95 -3.39
N ASP A 299 13.45 9.21 -4.14
CA ASP A 299 13.44 7.75 -4.07
C ASP A 299 13.83 7.27 -2.67
N ARG A 300 14.89 7.86 -2.11
CA ARG A 300 15.34 7.58 -0.75
C ARG A 300 14.28 7.91 0.30
N ASP A 301 13.59 9.05 0.17
CA ASP A 301 12.48 9.42 1.07
C ASP A 301 11.30 8.44 0.97
N GLY A 302 10.95 7.99 -0.23
CA GLY A 302 9.90 6.99 -0.45
C GLY A 302 10.21 5.64 0.21
N VAL A 303 11.45 5.17 0.07
CA VAL A 303 11.93 3.95 0.74
C VAL A 303 11.92 4.14 2.26
N ASN A 304 12.52 5.23 2.75
CA ASN A 304 12.63 5.54 4.17
C ASN A 304 11.27 5.60 4.88
N LYS A 305 10.28 6.26 4.27
CA LYS A 305 8.94 6.36 4.85
C LYS A 305 8.21 5.01 4.87
N THR A 306 8.33 4.22 3.81
CA THR A 306 7.73 2.88 3.77
C THR A 306 8.36 1.97 4.81
N PHE A 307 9.70 1.97 4.88
CA PHE A 307 10.46 1.23 5.87
C PHE A 307 10.07 1.63 7.29
N SER A 308 10.08 2.93 7.60
CA SER A 308 9.70 3.46 8.92
C SER A 308 8.27 3.07 9.30
N GLY A 309 7.33 3.16 8.38
CA GLY A 309 5.94 2.74 8.60
C GLY A 309 5.79 1.27 8.96
N LEU A 310 6.43 0.37 8.19
CA LEU A 310 6.40 -1.06 8.46
C LEU A 310 7.13 -1.42 9.75
N MET A 311 8.26 -0.78 10.04
CA MET A 311 8.99 -0.95 11.31
C MET A 311 8.11 -0.55 12.50
N LYS A 312 7.38 0.56 12.43
CA LYS A 312 6.44 0.99 13.48
C LYS A 312 5.29 0.01 13.68
N ILE A 313 4.77 -0.59 12.61
CA ILE A 313 3.66 -1.55 12.68
C ILE A 313 4.13 -2.90 13.26
N LEU A 314 5.26 -3.41 12.78
CA LEU A 314 5.75 -4.76 13.07
C LEU A 314 6.65 -4.81 14.30
N TYR A 315 7.47 -3.78 14.50
CA TYR A 315 8.49 -3.68 15.54
C TYR A 315 8.41 -2.34 16.28
N PRO A 316 7.24 -1.96 16.84
CA PRO A 316 7.10 -0.70 17.57
C PRO A 316 8.05 -0.61 18.79
N HIS A 317 8.55 -1.77 19.26
CA HIS A 317 9.48 -1.92 20.38
C HIS A 317 10.96 -1.89 19.99
N ASP A 318 11.28 -1.66 18.72
CA ASP A 318 12.65 -1.54 18.17
C ASP A 318 13.52 -2.79 18.38
N GLY A 319 12.90 -3.98 18.38
CA GLY A 319 13.57 -5.26 18.62
C GLY A 319 13.73 -6.17 17.40
N ALA A 320 13.74 -5.61 16.19
CA ALA A 320 13.89 -6.37 14.96
C ALA A 320 15.32 -6.92 14.80
N THR A 321 15.44 -8.13 14.28
CA THR A 321 16.72 -8.72 13.86
C THR A 321 17.21 -8.12 12.54
N VAL A 322 18.48 -8.33 12.20
CA VAL A 322 19.07 -7.83 10.93
C VAL A 322 18.33 -8.37 9.71
N ASP A 323 17.97 -9.66 9.71
CA ASP A 323 17.25 -10.31 8.61
C ASP A 323 15.83 -9.73 8.44
N GLU A 324 15.15 -9.44 9.56
CA GLU A 324 13.81 -8.81 9.55
C GLU A 324 13.86 -7.36 9.07
N ILE A 325 14.92 -6.62 9.45
CA ILE A 325 15.20 -5.28 8.94
C ILE A 325 15.46 -5.33 7.43
N GLU A 326 16.25 -6.29 6.96
CA GLU A 326 16.53 -6.49 5.54
C GLU A 326 15.27 -6.80 4.75
N GLU A 327 14.40 -7.67 5.27
CA GLU A 327 13.12 -8.03 4.63
C GLU A 327 12.22 -6.80 4.43
N ILE A 328 12.08 -5.96 5.47
CA ILE A 328 11.32 -4.71 5.36
C ILE A 328 11.98 -3.74 4.39
N LEU A 329 13.31 -3.60 4.43
CA LEU A 329 14.05 -2.72 3.54
C LEU A 329 13.86 -3.12 2.09
N LYS A 330 14.01 -4.40 1.78
CA LYS A 330 13.80 -4.95 0.43
C LYS A 330 12.38 -4.69 -0.06
N PHE A 331 11.36 -4.91 0.77
CA PHE A 331 9.96 -4.63 0.42
C PHE A 331 9.70 -3.14 0.18
N ALA A 332 10.29 -2.26 1.00
CA ALA A 332 10.18 -0.82 0.83
C ALA A 332 10.84 -0.33 -0.48
N ILE A 333 12.00 -0.91 -0.84
CA ILE A 333 12.68 -0.64 -2.11
C ILE A 333 11.83 -1.12 -3.28
N GLU A 334 11.26 -2.32 -3.22
CA GLU A 334 10.44 -2.90 -4.29
C GLU A 334 9.29 -1.97 -4.69
N GLY A 335 8.49 -1.50 -3.73
CA GLY A 335 7.35 -0.66 -4.04
C GLY A 335 7.70 0.76 -4.51
N ARG A 336 8.86 1.31 -4.10
CA ARG A 336 9.34 2.59 -4.64
C ARG A 336 9.94 2.41 -6.04
N LYS A 337 10.68 1.32 -6.28
CA LYS A 337 11.18 0.94 -7.60
C LYS A 337 10.05 0.83 -8.62
N ARG A 338 8.93 0.20 -8.25
CA ARG A 338 7.72 0.14 -9.10
C ARG A 338 7.21 1.52 -9.52
N VAL A 339 7.25 2.53 -8.64
CA VAL A 339 6.92 3.92 -9.03
C VAL A 339 7.96 4.45 -10.02
N LYS A 340 9.24 4.33 -9.69
CA LYS A 340 10.34 4.93 -10.46
C LYS A 340 10.50 4.34 -11.86
N ASP A 341 10.40 3.03 -12.00
CA ASP A 341 10.49 2.36 -13.30
C ASP A 341 9.38 2.82 -14.24
N GLN A 342 8.17 3.00 -13.73
CA GLN A 342 7.05 3.50 -14.51
C GLN A 342 7.20 4.99 -14.84
N LEU A 343 7.83 5.80 -13.99
CA LEU A 343 8.19 7.18 -14.33
C LEU A 343 9.18 7.24 -15.49
N MET A 344 10.20 6.38 -15.49
CA MET A 344 11.19 6.29 -16.58
C MET A 344 10.53 5.83 -17.89
N ARG A 345 9.47 5.02 -17.79
CA ARG A 345 8.66 4.58 -18.93
C ARG A 345 7.75 5.69 -19.49
N ILE A 346 7.17 6.52 -18.62
CA ILE A 346 6.29 7.65 -18.98
C ILE A 346 7.12 8.84 -19.51
N ASP A 347 8.29 9.07 -18.94
CA ASP A 347 9.14 10.24 -19.17
C ASP A 347 10.61 9.80 -19.35
N THR A 348 11.06 9.79 -20.60
CA THR A 348 12.40 9.31 -20.98
C THR A 348 13.53 10.27 -20.56
N THR A 349 13.21 11.40 -19.92
CA THR A 349 14.22 12.34 -19.41
C THR A 349 14.84 11.90 -18.08
N TYR A 350 14.25 10.91 -17.39
CA TYR A 350 14.82 10.37 -16.18
C TYR A 350 16.08 9.54 -16.48
N ALA A 351 17.11 9.73 -15.66
CA ALA A 351 18.30 8.89 -15.71
C ALA A 351 17.99 7.46 -15.28
N ASP A 352 18.68 6.51 -15.89
CA ASP A 352 18.66 5.11 -15.47
C ASP A 352 19.08 4.99 -14.00
N THR A 353 18.21 4.39 -13.19
CA THR A 353 18.32 4.38 -11.72
C THR A 353 18.39 2.95 -11.22
N LYS A 354 19.46 2.63 -10.48
CA LYS A 354 19.73 1.29 -9.99
C LYS A 354 19.31 1.13 -8.53
N PHE A 355 18.30 0.30 -8.31
CA PHE A 355 17.81 -0.04 -6.98
C PHE A 355 18.51 -1.28 -6.43
N TYR A 356 19.41 -1.04 -5.48
CA TYR A 356 20.06 -2.04 -4.65
C TYR A 356 20.36 -1.45 -3.28
N TYR A 357 20.68 -2.31 -2.33
CA TYR A 357 21.31 -1.94 -1.07
C TYR A 357 22.60 -2.74 -0.88
N GLU A 358 23.50 -2.22 -0.07
CA GLU A 358 24.78 -2.84 0.28
C GLU A 358 24.78 -3.18 1.77
N ASP A 359 25.32 -4.34 2.14
CA ASP A 359 25.67 -4.62 3.53
C ASP A 359 27.01 -3.98 3.93
N ASN A 360 27.37 -4.08 5.21
CA ASN A 360 28.64 -3.58 5.74
C ASN A 360 29.88 -4.27 5.14
N GLU A 361 29.73 -5.40 4.45
CA GLU A 361 30.81 -6.09 3.74
C GLU A 361 30.95 -5.61 2.28
N GLY A 362 30.07 -4.71 1.83
CA GLY A 362 30.04 -4.15 0.47
C GLY A 362 29.37 -5.07 -0.54
N LYS A 363 28.67 -6.12 -0.11
CA LYS A 363 27.91 -7.00 -1.00
C LYS A 363 26.61 -6.32 -1.40
N LYS A 364 26.36 -6.30 -2.71
CA LYS A 364 25.18 -5.68 -3.33
C LYS A 364 24.02 -6.64 -3.43
N TYR A 365 22.85 -6.20 -2.97
CA TYR A 365 21.58 -6.90 -3.07
C TYR A 365 20.66 -6.13 -4.01
N TRP A 366 20.46 -6.67 -5.22
CA TRP A 366 19.57 -6.08 -6.22
C TRP A 366 18.12 -6.39 -5.89
N VAL A 367 17.25 -5.40 -6.06
CA VAL A 367 15.82 -5.54 -5.80
C VAL A 367 15.07 -5.44 -7.12
N THR A 368 14.37 -6.51 -7.48
CA THR A 368 13.47 -6.57 -8.63
C THR A 368 12.01 -6.53 -8.17
N THR A 369 11.12 -6.11 -9.06
CA THR A 369 9.67 -6.21 -8.83
C THR A 369 9.14 -7.53 -9.40
N LEU A 370 8.00 -8.01 -8.90
CA LEU A 370 7.38 -9.23 -9.44
C LEU A 370 7.08 -9.08 -10.94
N GLU A 371 6.66 -7.89 -11.37
CA GLU A 371 6.35 -7.59 -12.77
C GLU A 371 7.59 -7.65 -13.69
N GLU A 372 8.75 -7.26 -13.15
CA GLU A 372 10.04 -7.36 -13.84
C GLU A 372 10.47 -8.81 -14.01
N ASP A 373 10.33 -9.62 -12.96
CA ASP A 373 10.68 -11.04 -12.95
C ASP A 373 9.74 -11.87 -13.87
N GLU A 374 8.44 -11.58 -13.87
CA GLU A 374 7.44 -12.29 -14.68
C GLU A 374 7.44 -11.87 -16.15
N TYR A 375 7.73 -10.60 -16.44
CA TYR A 375 7.62 -10.02 -17.78
C TYR A 375 8.89 -9.27 -18.23
N PRO A 376 10.07 -9.90 -18.20
CA PRO A 376 11.35 -9.23 -18.47
C PRO A 376 11.40 -8.60 -19.87
N ASN A 377 10.72 -9.21 -20.85
CA ASN A 377 10.67 -8.73 -22.24
C ASN A 377 9.79 -7.49 -22.46
N TYR A 378 8.95 -7.13 -21.48
CA TYR A 378 7.97 -6.04 -21.61
C TYR A 378 8.15 -4.95 -20.56
N TYR A 379 8.71 -5.29 -19.40
CA TYR A 379 8.75 -4.40 -18.24
C TYR A 379 9.52 -3.09 -18.51
N HIS A 380 10.73 -3.18 -19.07
CA HIS A 380 11.59 -2.02 -19.36
C HIS A 380 11.41 -1.40 -20.77
N LYS A 381 10.50 -1.91 -21.60
CA LYS A 381 10.28 -1.34 -22.94
C LYS A 381 9.62 0.04 -22.85
N THR A 382 10.17 1.01 -23.57
CA THR A 382 9.58 2.36 -23.66
C THR A 382 8.56 2.41 -24.80
N LEU A 383 7.56 3.29 -24.68
CA LEU A 383 6.54 3.48 -25.73
C LEU A 383 7.14 3.96 -27.08
N SER A 384 8.39 4.45 -27.08
CA SER A 384 9.15 4.84 -28.26
C SER A 384 9.87 3.69 -28.97
N ASP A 385 9.99 2.51 -28.36
CA ASP A 385 10.63 1.33 -28.95
C ASP A 385 9.71 0.60 -29.93
N GLY A 386 8.97 1.36 -30.73
CA GLY A 386 8.06 0.87 -31.75
C GLY A 386 8.82 0.18 -32.87
N GLU A 387 8.97 -1.13 -32.77
CA GLU A 387 9.14 -2.00 -33.92
C GLU A 387 7.82 -2.69 -34.25
N GLU A 388 7.49 -2.65 -35.54
CA GLU A 388 6.41 -3.38 -36.20
C GLU A 388 6.51 -4.89 -35.88
N GLY A 389 5.86 -5.32 -34.81
CA GLY A 389 5.67 -6.73 -34.49
C GLY A 389 4.25 -7.13 -34.88
N THR A 390 4.16 -7.98 -35.89
CA THR A 390 2.95 -8.67 -36.38
C THR A 390 2.00 -9.09 -35.26
N ASP A 391 0.69 -8.92 -35.47
CA ASP A 391 -0.38 -9.59 -34.71
C ASP A 391 -0.19 -11.11 -34.80
N GLU A 392 0.67 -11.66 -33.94
CA GLU A 392 0.65 -13.08 -33.62
C GLU A 392 -0.33 -13.33 -32.48
N PRO A 393 -1.19 -14.36 -32.58
CA PRO A 393 -2.08 -14.72 -31.50
C PRO A 393 -1.24 -15.13 -30.28
N VAL A 394 -1.76 -14.79 -29.09
CA VAL A 394 -1.24 -15.20 -27.78
C VAL A 394 -0.68 -16.63 -27.85
N PRO A 395 0.64 -16.86 -27.72
CA PRO A 395 1.15 -18.20 -27.63
C PRO A 395 0.81 -18.77 -26.25
N VAL A 396 0.21 -19.95 -26.26
CA VAL A 396 0.26 -20.90 -25.15
C VAL A 396 1.74 -21.03 -24.73
N PRO A 397 2.08 -21.04 -23.43
CA PRO A 397 3.47 -20.94 -23.01
C PRO A 397 4.25 -22.17 -23.49
N SER A 398 5.08 -21.96 -24.50
CA SER A 398 6.17 -22.85 -24.88
C SER A 398 7.43 -22.40 -24.14
N THR A 399 8.08 -23.38 -23.52
CA THR A 399 9.38 -23.36 -22.83
C THR A 399 10.38 -22.32 -23.33
N PRO A 400 10.99 -21.50 -22.46
CA PRO A 400 12.05 -20.59 -22.86
C PRO A 400 13.40 -21.33 -22.93
N SER A 401 13.98 -21.34 -24.13
CA SER A 401 15.41 -21.54 -24.34
C SER A 401 16.17 -20.29 -23.91
N THR A 402 17.06 -20.44 -22.93
CA THR A 402 17.91 -19.42 -22.34
C THR A 402 19.05 -19.04 -23.30
N SER A 403 19.32 -17.74 -23.47
CA SER A 403 20.58 -17.25 -24.02
C SER A 403 21.15 -16.15 -23.11
N VAL A 404 22.08 -16.55 -22.24
CA VAL A 404 23.03 -15.64 -21.59
C VAL A 404 24.31 -15.69 -22.41
N THR A 405 24.77 -14.51 -22.80
CA THR A 405 26.01 -14.26 -23.53
C THR A 405 27.20 -14.77 -22.73
N THR A 406 27.84 -15.82 -23.22
CA THR A 406 29.20 -16.22 -22.82
C THR A 406 29.99 -16.55 -24.07
N GLU A 407 31.26 -16.20 -24.08
CA GLU A 407 32.18 -16.23 -25.22
C GLU A 407 32.18 -17.59 -25.95
N LYS A 408 32.13 -17.52 -27.29
CA LYS A 408 32.21 -18.67 -28.18
C LYS A 408 33.68 -19.09 -28.32
N GLU A 409 34.08 -20.12 -27.58
CA GLU A 409 35.01 -21.11 -28.09
C GLU A 409 34.20 -22.33 -28.56
N GLU A 410 34.49 -22.78 -29.78
CA GLU A 410 33.86 -23.91 -30.42
C GLU A 410 34.23 -25.20 -29.68
N GLU A 411 33.25 -25.92 -29.13
CA GLU A 411 33.39 -27.36 -28.94
C GLU A 411 32.02 -28.06 -28.91
N THR A 412 32.02 -29.25 -29.50
CA THR A 412 30.89 -30.04 -29.99
C THR A 412 30.08 -30.74 -28.91
N SER A 413 28.76 -30.69 -29.04
CA SER A 413 27.74 -31.68 -28.61
C SER A 413 28.08 -32.59 -27.42
N ASP A 414 27.53 -32.26 -26.25
CA ASP A 414 27.17 -33.28 -25.26
C ASP A 414 25.78 -32.96 -24.67
N ALA A 415 24.93 -33.98 -24.59
CA ALA A 415 23.53 -33.86 -24.19
C ALA A 415 23.42 -33.42 -22.71
N ASN A 416 22.52 -32.48 -22.45
CA ASN A 416 22.13 -31.93 -21.14
C ASN A 416 22.22 -32.94 -19.98
N ALA A 417 23.34 -32.94 -19.26
CA ALA A 417 23.41 -33.53 -17.94
C ALA A 417 22.63 -32.62 -16.98
N LEU A 418 21.49 -33.08 -16.49
CA LEU A 418 20.69 -32.38 -15.48
C LEU A 418 21.53 -32.21 -14.21
N LYS A 419 21.61 -30.98 -13.69
CA LYS A 419 22.42 -30.62 -12.52
C LYS A 419 21.51 -30.29 -11.34
N GLU A 420 22.03 -30.43 -10.13
CA GLU A 420 21.35 -29.89 -8.96
C GLU A 420 21.21 -28.37 -9.07
N GLN A 421 20.02 -27.86 -8.79
CA GLN A 421 19.69 -26.44 -8.90
C GLN A 421 18.98 -25.98 -7.63
N HIS A 422 19.30 -24.77 -7.19
CA HIS A 422 18.55 -24.06 -6.17
C HIS A 422 17.76 -22.95 -6.85
N LEU A 423 16.43 -23.10 -6.88
CA LEU A 423 15.51 -22.13 -7.46
C LEU A 423 14.67 -21.53 -6.33
N SER A 424 14.63 -20.20 -6.26
CA SER A 424 13.79 -19.45 -5.31
C SER A 424 12.76 -18.67 -6.10
N PHE A 425 11.50 -18.74 -5.66
CA PHE A 425 10.37 -18.09 -6.32
C PHE A 425 9.66 -17.17 -5.35
N GLN A 426 9.13 -16.06 -5.85
CA GLN A 426 8.34 -15.14 -5.04
C GLN A 426 6.91 -15.67 -4.89
N GLU A 427 6.28 -15.39 -3.73
CA GLU A 427 4.85 -15.65 -3.56
C GLU A 427 4.04 -14.89 -4.63
N ASN A 428 2.98 -15.51 -5.16
CA ASN A 428 2.16 -15.03 -6.28
C ASN A 428 2.81 -15.02 -7.67
N GLN A 429 4.07 -15.46 -7.82
CA GLN A 429 4.72 -15.56 -9.12
C GLN A 429 4.02 -16.57 -10.05
N LYS A 430 3.66 -16.13 -11.25
CA LYS A 430 2.99 -16.88 -12.31
C LYS A 430 3.99 -17.29 -13.41
N GLY A 431 3.58 -18.28 -14.21
CA GLY A 431 4.40 -18.78 -15.33
C GLY A 431 5.35 -19.91 -14.95
N ILE A 432 5.44 -20.28 -13.67
CA ILE A 432 6.16 -21.46 -13.20
C ILE A 432 5.22 -22.66 -13.20
N SER A 433 5.66 -23.77 -13.77
CA SER A 433 4.90 -25.02 -13.80
C SER A 433 5.71 -26.18 -13.25
N TYR A 434 5.05 -27.20 -12.73
CA TYR A 434 5.72 -28.44 -12.31
C TYR A 434 6.51 -29.08 -13.47
N ASP A 435 6.02 -28.96 -14.71
CA ASP A 435 6.72 -29.48 -15.89
C ASP A 435 8.03 -28.72 -16.17
N SER A 436 8.01 -27.38 -16.07
CA SER A 436 9.24 -26.59 -16.23
C SER A 436 10.25 -26.79 -15.11
N LEU A 437 9.80 -27.12 -13.89
CA LEU A 437 10.68 -27.31 -12.73
C LEU A 437 11.25 -28.73 -12.66
N PHE A 438 10.40 -29.72 -12.90
CA PHE A 438 10.72 -31.12 -12.62
C PHE A 438 10.60 -32.01 -13.85
N GLY A 439 9.93 -31.57 -14.92
CA GLY A 439 9.61 -32.41 -16.09
C GLY A 439 10.82 -33.12 -16.67
N ASP A 440 11.94 -32.41 -16.85
CA ASP A 440 13.19 -33.03 -17.33
C ASP A 440 13.82 -33.98 -16.29
N TYR A 441 13.74 -33.66 -15.00
CA TYR A 441 14.23 -34.50 -13.89
C TYR A 441 13.39 -35.75 -13.63
N LEU A 442 12.13 -35.76 -14.08
CA LEU A 442 11.19 -36.86 -13.90
C LEU A 442 11.19 -37.86 -15.07
N LYS A 443 11.81 -37.52 -16.21
CA LYS A 443 11.88 -38.42 -17.39
C LYS A 443 12.59 -39.73 -17.04
N GLY A 444 11.84 -40.82 -17.05
CA GLY A 444 12.36 -42.17 -16.76
C GLY A 444 12.64 -42.44 -15.28
N ALA A 445 12.25 -41.54 -14.37
CA ALA A 445 12.38 -41.75 -12.94
C ALA A 445 11.45 -42.89 -12.48
N THR A 446 12.03 -43.96 -11.93
CA THR A 446 11.27 -45.08 -11.33
C THR A 446 11.04 -44.91 -9.84
N LYS A 447 11.79 -44.00 -9.20
CA LYS A 447 11.68 -43.64 -7.79
C LYS A 447 12.01 -42.16 -7.63
N ILE A 448 11.11 -41.42 -7.01
CA ILE A 448 11.28 -40.00 -6.68
C ILE A 448 11.35 -39.90 -5.16
N THR A 449 12.34 -39.18 -4.63
CA THR A 449 12.45 -38.91 -3.19
C THR A 449 12.28 -37.42 -3.00
N ILE A 450 11.16 -37.01 -2.40
CA ILE A 450 10.86 -35.62 -2.11
C ILE A 450 11.25 -35.39 -0.66
N THR A 451 12.17 -34.45 -0.43
CA THR A 451 12.64 -34.08 0.91
C THR A 451 12.21 -32.65 1.16
N ASP A 452 11.13 -32.47 1.91
CA ASP A 452 10.63 -31.16 2.31
C ASP A 452 10.77 -31.00 3.84
N PRO A 453 11.62 -30.10 4.34
CA PRO A 453 11.80 -29.89 5.78
C PRO A 453 10.59 -29.22 6.49
N TYR A 454 9.58 -28.78 5.73
CA TYR A 454 8.42 -28.01 6.19
C TYR A 454 7.06 -28.65 5.89
N VAL A 455 6.99 -29.82 5.24
CA VAL A 455 5.76 -30.64 5.18
C VAL A 455 5.46 -31.19 6.57
N ARG A 456 4.57 -30.50 7.29
CA ARG A 456 4.18 -30.82 8.68
C ARG A 456 2.67 -31.05 8.81
N MET A 457 1.87 -30.59 7.85
CA MET A 457 0.41 -30.64 7.89
C MET A 457 -0.14 -31.51 6.75
N PHE A 458 -1.20 -32.28 7.04
CA PHE A 458 -1.75 -33.28 6.12
C PHE A 458 -2.18 -32.71 4.75
N PHE A 459 -2.66 -31.47 4.69
CA PHE A 459 -3.06 -30.85 3.42
C PHE A 459 -1.86 -30.53 2.50
N GLN A 460 -0.66 -30.33 3.05
CA GLN A 460 0.57 -30.12 2.26
C GLN A 460 0.96 -31.41 1.53
N ILE A 461 0.71 -32.57 2.15
CA ILE A 461 0.95 -33.90 1.55
C ILE A 461 -0.04 -34.19 0.41
N ARG A 462 -1.27 -33.67 0.49
CA ARG A 462 -2.30 -33.94 -0.53
C ARG A 462 -2.07 -33.24 -1.87
N ASN A 463 -1.28 -32.16 -1.86
CA ASN A 463 -0.89 -31.40 -3.05
C ASN A 463 0.41 -31.92 -3.69
N LEU A 464 1.11 -32.80 -2.99
CA LEU A 464 2.21 -33.65 -3.50
C LEU A 464 1.63 -34.90 -4.16
#